data_AF-I0YWJ8-F1
#
_entry.id   AF-I0YWJ8-F1
#
_cell.length_a   1.000
_cell.length_b   1.000
_cell.length_c   1.000
_cell.angle_alpha   90.00
_cell.angle_beta   90.00
_cell.angle_gamma   90.00
#
_symmetry.space_group_name_H-M   'P 1'
#
loop_
_entity.id
_entity.type
_entity.pdbx_description
1 polymer ?
#
loop_
_entity_poly.entity_id
_entity_poly.type
_entity_poly.pdbx_seq_one_letter_code
_entity_poly.pdbx_strand_id
1 'polypeptide(L)'
;MTVARLCFALLTVSAGLARTQLVIHLLTLAKLDMHGLSGESIATLRFLVQAQALFMASTHDEAASARWAAFAGLSGAAHSRSKDSSDLFRRLSTATLSAQLPQLAGSRPLSPEEVADALAKEELNGYGIMAPSGPEGERRIRGTALYPKASLLNHECLPNVARVDNFDEADVNAPENTAVHFKALHNLPAGEEFTQSYFPMHTSYHVRQQRCQDQYGFACNCPRCKEESTWPSDDEADNLGDEEQMEVEREAGSMGEEAEQDGDRADAGYIQVFLLKYVCPQTDCFGTMVPIQAGSSLHVCNMCGCHRTEVQFLADLEAAHNDEAMAAA
;
A
#
# COMPACT_ATOMS: atom_id res chain seq x y z
N MET A 1 6.65 -23.12 8.85
CA MET A 1 8.01 -22.55 8.85
C MET A 1 7.90 -21.06 9.11
N THR A 2 8.54 -20.61 10.18
CA THR A 2 8.29 -19.33 10.85
C THR A 2 8.80 -18.16 10.01
N VAL A 3 7.88 -17.43 9.37
CA VAL A 3 8.20 -16.14 8.74
C VAL A 3 8.50 -15.16 9.87
N ALA A 4 9.77 -14.95 10.16
CA ALA A 4 10.22 -13.85 11.01
C ALA A 4 9.89 -12.54 10.27
N ARG A 5 8.71 -11.98 10.52
CA ARG A 5 8.29 -10.66 10.00
C ARG A 5 9.12 -9.58 10.71
N LEU A 6 10.09 -9.02 10.02
CA LEU A 6 10.95 -7.94 10.50
C LEU A 6 10.27 -6.60 10.15
N CYS A 7 9.67 -5.91 11.13
CA CYS A 7 9.26 -4.51 10.98
C CYS A 7 10.50 -3.64 10.77
N PHE A 8 10.74 -3.21 9.53
CA PHE A 8 11.83 -2.29 9.17
C PHE A 8 11.24 -1.10 8.40
N ALA A 9 11.93 0.03 8.50
CA ALA A 9 11.75 1.27 7.74
C ALA A 9 10.93 2.43 8.32
N LEU A 10 10.23 2.27 9.46
CA LEU A 10 9.90 3.48 10.24
C LEU A 10 10.96 3.82 11.28
N LEU A 11 11.67 2.79 11.77
CA LEU A 11 12.36 2.87 13.06
C LEU A 11 13.83 2.39 13.08
N THR A 12 14.37 1.90 11.94
CA THR A 12 15.80 1.85 11.57
C THR A 12 15.86 1.74 10.02
N VAL A 13 16.83 2.25 9.23
CA VAL A 13 18.22 2.61 9.47
C VAL A 13 18.62 3.73 8.47
N SER A 14 18.70 4.97 8.93
CA SER A 14 19.67 5.92 8.38
C SER A 14 20.89 5.80 9.31
N ALA A 15 22.08 6.14 8.83
CA ALA A 15 23.38 6.12 9.55
C ALA A 15 23.44 6.89 10.90
N GLY A 16 22.30 7.22 11.52
CA GLY A 16 22.19 7.89 12.80
C GLY A 16 20.97 7.46 13.61
N LEU A 17 20.81 6.17 13.95
CA LEU A 17 20.14 5.89 15.22
C LEU A 17 21.00 6.51 16.32
N ALA A 18 20.45 7.46 17.06
CA ALA A 18 21.03 7.84 18.34
C ALA A 18 21.19 6.54 19.14
N ARG A 19 22.41 6.24 19.61
CA ARG A 19 22.74 4.99 20.33
C ARG A 19 21.69 4.63 21.39
N THR A 20 21.11 5.65 22.01
CA THR A 20 20.02 5.57 22.98
C THR A 20 18.76 4.87 22.44
N GLN A 21 18.26 5.23 21.25
CA GLN A 21 17.05 4.62 20.66
C GLN A 21 17.25 3.12 20.40
N LEU A 22 18.40 2.73 19.86
CA LEU A 22 18.72 1.33 19.54
C LEU A 22 18.81 0.47 20.81
N VAL A 23 19.44 0.99 21.86
CA VAL A 23 19.56 0.30 23.15
C VAL A 23 18.18 0.08 23.77
N ILE A 24 17.31 1.10 23.76
CA ILE A 24 15.93 0.98 24.28
C ILE A 24 15.16 -0.11 23.51
N HIS A 25 15.24 -0.08 22.18
CA HIS A 25 14.56 -1.04 21.33
C HIS A 25 14.98 -2.49 21.61
N LEU A 26 16.28 -2.78 21.61
CA LEU A 26 16.80 -4.15 21.79
C LEU A 26 16.49 -4.71 23.17
N LEU A 27 16.57 -3.88 24.22
CA LEU A 27 16.29 -4.30 25.58
C LEU A 27 14.81 -4.57 25.81
N THR A 28 13.92 -3.72 25.30
CA THR A 28 12.47 -3.95 25.36
C THR A 28 12.10 -5.22 24.60
N LEU A 29 12.64 -5.43 23.40
CA LEU A 29 12.42 -6.67 22.64
C LEU A 29 12.88 -7.92 23.40
N ALA A 30 14.03 -7.88 24.06
CA ALA A 30 14.55 -9.02 24.82
C ALA A 30 13.68 -9.39 26.05
N LYS A 31 12.80 -8.47 26.49
CA LYS A 31 11.88 -8.66 27.62
C LYS A 31 10.43 -8.90 27.18
N LEU A 32 10.14 -8.87 25.88
CA LEU A 32 8.79 -9.10 25.37
C LEU A 32 8.37 -10.56 25.57
N ASP A 33 7.24 -10.77 26.25
CA ASP A 33 6.56 -12.06 26.22
C ASP A 33 5.75 -12.19 24.91
N MET A 34 6.22 -13.04 24.01
CA MET A 34 5.56 -13.35 22.74
C MET A 34 4.82 -14.70 22.76
N HIS A 35 4.76 -15.39 23.90
CA HIS A 35 4.18 -16.72 23.98
C HIS A 35 2.67 -16.70 23.67
N GLY A 36 2.23 -17.61 22.79
CA GLY A 36 0.82 -17.78 22.42
C GLY A 36 0.26 -16.71 21.48
N LEU A 37 1.09 -15.80 20.97
CA LEU A 37 0.67 -14.77 20.02
C LEU A 37 0.68 -15.28 18.58
N SER A 38 -0.24 -14.77 17.76
CA SER A 38 -0.22 -14.97 16.32
C SER A 38 0.97 -14.23 15.68
N GLY A 39 1.33 -14.59 14.45
CA GLY A 39 2.38 -13.89 13.71
C GLY A 39 2.06 -12.42 13.42
N GLU A 40 0.77 -12.09 13.33
CA GLU A 40 0.27 -10.71 13.19
C GLU A 40 0.46 -9.93 14.49
N SER A 41 -0.03 -10.47 15.62
CA SER A 41 0.14 -9.84 16.93
C SER A 41 1.61 -9.63 17.30
N ILE A 42 2.51 -10.54 16.89
CA ILE A 42 3.96 -10.39 17.05
C ILE A 42 4.49 -9.22 16.21
N ALA A 43 4.05 -9.07 14.96
CA ALA A 43 4.44 -7.94 14.12
C ALA A 43 3.95 -6.61 14.70
N THR A 44 2.70 -6.55 15.13
CA THR A 44 2.10 -5.39 15.81
C THR A 44 2.89 -5.02 17.08
N LEU A 45 3.25 -5.99 17.91
CA LEU A 45 4.10 -5.76 19.09
C LEU A 45 5.48 -5.21 18.71
N ARG A 46 6.11 -5.73 17.65
CA ARG A 46 7.40 -5.21 17.18
C ARG A 46 7.29 -3.75 16.74
N PHE A 47 6.23 -3.40 16.01
CA PHE A 47 5.94 -2.01 15.68
C PHE A 47 5.79 -1.15 16.95
N LEU A 48 5.00 -1.58 17.92
CA LEU A 48 4.79 -0.83 19.18
C LEU A 48 6.07 -0.64 19.99
N VAL A 49 6.96 -1.63 20.04
CA VAL A 49 8.27 -1.50 20.70
C VAL A 49 9.13 -0.45 20.03
N GLN A 50 9.08 -0.38 18.70
CA GLN A 50 9.77 0.65 17.97
C GLN A 50 9.14 2.04 18.21
N ALA A 51 7.81 2.15 18.20
CA ALA A 51 7.11 3.41 18.49
C ALA A 51 7.44 3.92 19.90
N GLN A 52 7.46 3.01 20.89
CA GLN A 52 7.90 3.28 22.26
C GLN A 52 9.34 3.81 22.30
N ALA A 53 10.27 3.19 21.57
CA ALA A 53 11.66 3.62 21.54
C ALA A 53 11.82 5.02 20.91
N LEU A 54 11.08 5.33 19.84
CA LEU A 54 11.07 6.67 19.24
C LEU A 54 10.46 7.72 20.15
N PHE A 55 9.34 7.40 20.80
CA PHE A 55 8.72 8.28 21.79
C PHE A 55 9.69 8.62 22.93
N MET A 56 10.37 7.63 23.49
CA MET A 56 11.34 7.86 24.56
C MET A 56 12.57 8.64 24.09
N ALA A 57 13.03 8.42 22.85
CA ALA A 57 14.14 9.20 22.31
C ALA A 57 13.74 10.66 22.02
N SER A 58 12.48 10.92 21.67
CA SER A 58 11.96 12.25 21.31
C SER A 58 12.09 13.31 22.40
N THR A 59 12.23 12.90 23.67
CA THR A 59 12.39 13.80 24.82
C THR A 59 13.82 14.31 25.00
N HIS A 60 14.79 13.71 24.31
CA HIS A 60 16.21 13.98 24.48
C HIS A 60 17.00 14.15 23.18
N ASP A 61 16.38 13.84 22.03
CA ASP A 61 17.01 13.92 20.71
C ASP A 61 16.09 14.65 19.71
N GLU A 62 16.61 15.71 19.09
CA GLU A 62 15.85 16.58 18.19
C GLU A 62 15.39 15.87 16.92
N ALA A 63 16.22 14.99 16.35
CA ALA A 63 15.87 14.23 15.16
C ALA A 63 14.77 13.18 15.46
N ALA A 64 14.84 12.52 16.62
CA ALA A 64 13.78 11.64 17.12
C ALA A 64 12.50 12.44 17.41
N SER A 65 12.61 13.65 17.94
CA SER A 65 11.48 14.56 18.17
C SER A 65 10.76 14.91 16.87
N ALA A 66 11.50 15.31 15.84
CA ALA A 66 10.95 15.61 14.51
C ALA A 66 10.27 14.37 13.88
N ARG A 67 10.88 13.19 14.01
CA ARG A 67 10.30 11.93 13.52
C ARG A 67 9.03 11.53 14.27
N TRP A 68 9.03 11.66 15.60
CA TRP A 68 7.84 11.40 16.42
C TRP A 68 6.72 12.38 16.06
N ALA A 69 7.02 13.66 15.90
CA ALA A 69 6.04 14.66 15.47
C ALA A 69 5.44 14.34 14.09
N ALA A 70 6.27 13.93 13.12
CA ALA A 70 5.79 13.51 11.80
C ALA A 70 4.91 12.26 11.87
N PHE A 71 5.25 11.28 12.71
CA PHE A 71 4.41 10.10 12.95
C PHE A 71 3.09 10.48 13.65
N ALA A 72 3.15 11.30 14.70
CA ALA A 72 1.98 11.73 15.46
C ALA A 72 1.01 12.59 14.63
N GLY A 73 1.51 13.26 13.58
CA GLY A 73 0.72 14.04 12.64
C GLY A 73 0.01 13.21 11.55
N LEU A 74 0.25 11.89 11.46
CA LEU A 74 -0.49 11.02 10.56
C LEU A 74 -1.98 10.92 10.96
N SER A 75 -2.84 10.64 9.99
CA SER A 75 -4.25 10.34 10.26
C SER A 75 -4.37 8.98 10.96
N GLY A 76 -5.09 8.95 12.08
CA GLY A 76 -5.49 7.73 12.79
C GLY A 76 -6.99 7.79 13.05
N ALA A 77 -7.79 7.14 12.21
CA ALA A 77 -9.22 6.99 12.48
C ALA A 77 -9.45 5.64 13.16
N ALA A 78 -10.02 5.64 14.36
CA ALA A 78 -10.25 4.44 15.16
C ALA A 78 -11.41 3.60 14.58
N HIS A 79 -11.19 2.99 13.42
CA HIS A 79 -12.11 1.99 12.87
C HIS A 79 -11.86 0.68 13.63
N SER A 80 -12.69 0.41 14.63
CA SER A 80 -12.65 -0.77 15.51
C SER A 80 -11.45 -0.82 16.48
N ARG A 81 -11.69 -0.44 17.74
CA ARG A 81 -10.79 -0.79 18.86
C ARG A 81 -10.82 -2.31 19.05
N SER A 82 -9.85 -3.02 18.46
CA SER A 82 -9.66 -4.45 18.70
C SER A 82 -9.40 -4.72 20.19
N LYS A 83 -10.03 -5.78 20.73
CA LYS A 83 -9.76 -6.31 22.09
C LYS A 83 -8.28 -6.65 22.30
N ASP A 84 -7.52 -6.89 21.23
CA ASP A 84 -6.09 -7.21 21.28
C ASP A 84 -5.25 -6.02 21.75
N SER A 85 -5.68 -4.78 21.50
CA SER A 85 -4.93 -3.56 21.88
C SER A 85 -4.56 -3.53 23.37
N SER A 86 -5.45 -4.03 24.24
CA SER A 86 -5.23 -4.05 25.70
C SER A 86 -4.19 -5.09 26.14
N ASP A 87 -4.16 -6.28 25.54
CA ASP A 87 -3.14 -7.29 25.86
C ASP A 87 -1.77 -6.90 25.31
N LEU A 88 -1.73 -6.37 24.08
CA LEU A 88 -0.51 -5.84 23.47
C LEU A 88 0.07 -4.69 24.30
N PHE A 89 -0.78 -3.75 24.75
CA PHE A 89 -0.39 -2.67 25.66
C PHE A 89 0.21 -3.20 26.96
N ARG A 90 -0.45 -4.18 27.60
CA ARG A 90 0.02 -4.78 28.86
C ARG A 90 1.39 -5.42 28.71
N ARG A 91 1.61 -6.18 27.62
CA ARG A 91 2.89 -6.81 27.29
C ARG A 91 3.98 -5.77 27.05
N LEU A 92 3.71 -4.75 26.24
CA LEU A 92 4.64 -3.64 25.96
C LEU A 92 5.03 -2.89 27.24
N SER A 93 4.05 -2.51 28.05
CA SER A 93 4.26 -1.77 29.29
C SER A 93 5.12 -2.56 30.28
N THR A 94 4.81 -3.85 30.45
CA THR A 94 5.57 -4.75 31.33
C THR A 94 7.02 -4.89 30.86
N ALA A 95 7.23 -5.11 29.56
CA ALA A 95 8.57 -5.21 29.00
C ALA A 95 9.37 -3.90 29.17
N THR A 96 8.75 -2.76 28.89
CA THR A 96 9.36 -1.43 29.01
C THR A 96 9.77 -1.13 30.46
N LEU A 97 8.89 -1.39 31.43
CA LEU A 97 9.17 -1.15 32.86
C LEU A 97 10.25 -2.12 33.40
N SER A 98 10.23 -3.38 32.96
CA SER A 98 11.20 -4.40 33.41
C SER A 98 12.60 -4.25 32.80
N ALA A 99 12.75 -3.49 31.71
CA ALA A 99 14.04 -3.21 31.09
C ALA A 99 14.96 -2.31 31.93
N GLN A 100 14.45 -1.70 33.03
CA GLN A 100 15.16 -0.96 34.08
C GLN A 100 16.51 -0.33 33.64
N LEU A 101 16.47 0.84 33.00
CA LEU A 101 17.69 1.62 32.71
C LEU A 101 17.74 2.92 33.52
N PRO A 102 18.93 3.28 34.06
CA PRO A 102 19.22 4.65 34.53
C PRO A 102 19.09 5.70 33.40
N GLN A 103 19.36 5.31 32.15
CA GLN A 103 19.25 6.15 30.94
C GLN A 103 17.80 6.49 30.59
N LEU A 104 16.83 5.71 31.13
CA LEU A 104 15.39 5.92 30.98
C LEU A 104 14.80 6.63 32.21
N ALA A 105 15.63 7.17 33.11
CA ALA A 105 15.15 7.91 34.27
C ALA A 105 14.33 9.12 33.80
N GLY A 106 13.01 9.05 34.00
CA GLY A 106 12.05 10.09 33.61
C GLY A 106 11.25 9.79 32.34
N SER A 107 11.55 8.73 31.59
CA SER A 107 10.75 8.32 30.44
C SER A 107 9.71 7.25 30.83
N ARG A 108 8.52 7.34 30.23
CA ARG A 108 7.36 6.51 30.56
C ARG A 108 6.98 5.58 29.40
N PRO A 109 6.30 4.45 29.67
CA PRO A 109 5.62 3.73 28.61
C PRO A 109 4.54 4.62 27.95
N LEU A 110 4.26 4.36 26.67
CA LEU A 110 3.09 4.89 25.97
C LEU A 110 1.83 4.56 26.79
N SER A 111 0.83 5.44 26.77
CA SER A 111 -0.46 5.20 27.39
C SER A 111 -1.31 4.24 26.55
N PRO A 112 -2.39 3.65 27.08
CA PRO A 112 -3.32 2.85 26.28
C PRO A 112 -3.89 3.61 25.07
N GLU A 113 -4.14 4.90 25.25
CA GLU A 113 -4.66 5.78 24.18
C GLU A 113 -3.61 6.03 23.11
N GLU A 114 -2.35 6.28 23.50
CA GLU A 114 -1.24 6.45 22.55
C GLU A 114 -0.91 5.15 21.81
N VAL A 115 -1.05 3.99 22.46
CA VAL A 115 -0.92 2.70 21.79
C VAL A 115 -2.04 2.50 20.76
N ALA A 116 -3.30 2.76 21.14
CA ALA A 116 -4.43 2.63 20.21
C ALA A 116 -4.30 3.58 19.02
N ASP A 117 -3.89 4.82 19.26
CA ASP A 117 -3.64 5.83 18.22
C ASP A 117 -2.47 5.44 17.31
N ALA A 118 -1.37 4.92 17.87
CA ALA A 118 -0.24 4.44 17.08
C ALA A 118 -0.61 3.27 16.17
N LEU A 119 -1.47 2.35 16.64
CA LEU A 119 -1.97 1.24 15.84
C LEU A 119 -2.87 1.72 14.70
N ALA A 120 -3.82 2.62 14.98
CA ALA A 120 -4.69 3.18 13.94
C ALA A 120 -3.89 3.93 12.86
N LYS A 121 -2.81 4.63 13.26
CA LYS A 121 -1.89 5.28 12.33
C LYS A 121 -1.10 4.28 11.49
N GLU A 122 -0.62 3.20 12.07
CA GLU A 122 0.12 2.17 11.32
C GLU A 122 -0.77 1.46 10.29
N GLU A 123 -1.99 1.13 10.68
CA GLU A 123 -2.97 0.47 9.82
C GLU A 123 -3.34 1.33 8.59
N LEU A 124 -3.59 2.63 8.79
CA LEU A 124 -4.02 3.53 7.72
C LEU A 124 -2.89 4.02 6.81
N ASN A 125 -1.65 4.03 7.31
CA ASN A 125 -0.53 4.67 6.61
C ASN A 125 0.59 3.67 6.25
N GLY A 126 0.38 2.39 6.56
CA GLY A 126 1.31 1.27 6.41
C GLY A 126 1.64 0.95 4.97
N TYR A 127 2.91 1.08 4.60
CA TYR A 127 3.45 0.56 3.35
C TYR A 127 4.07 -0.81 3.56
N GLY A 128 3.43 -1.84 3.00
CA GLY A 128 3.99 -3.19 2.97
C GLY A 128 5.32 -3.23 2.24
N ILE A 129 6.34 -3.78 2.88
CA ILE A 129 7.64 -4.06 2.29
C ILE A 129 7.61 -5.48 1.75
N MET A 130 7.76 -5.61 0.44
CA MET A 130 7.78 -6.91 -0.21
C MET A 130 9.09 -7.63 0.09
N ALA A 131 8.98 -8.92 0.39
CA ALA A 131 10.10 -9.84 0.32
C ALA A 131 10.23 -10.34 -1.13
N PRO A 132 11.41 -10.88 -1.50
CA PRO A 132 11.51 -11.67 -2.72
C PRO A 132 10.41 -12.73 -2.78
N SER A 133 9.83 -12.93 -3.97
CA SER A 133 8.83 -13.97 -4.19
C SER A 133 9.35 -15.32 -3.69
N GLY A 134 8.47 -16.11 -3.11
CA GLY A 134 8.84 -17.44 -2.67
C GLY A 134 9.03 -18.42 -3.83
N PRO A 135 9.40 -19.68 -3.53
CA PRO A 135 9.71 -20.70 -4.54
C PRO A 135 8.56 -20.99 -5.51
N GLU A 136 7.31 -20.75 -5.08
CA GLU A 136 6.10 -20.97 -5.87
C GLU A 136 5.55 -19.65 -6.46
N GLY A 137 6.36 -18.58 -6.44
CA GLY A 137 5.97 -17.26 -6.92
C GLY A 137 5.11 -16.47 -5.93
N GLU A 138 4.87 -17.00 -4.72
CA GLU A 138 3.95 -16.39 -3.78
C GLU A 138 4.44 -15.05 -3.25
N ARG A 139 3.53 -14.06 -3.17
CA ARG A 139 3.83 -12.75 -2.60
C ARG A 139 4.03 -12.86 -1.09
N ARG A 140 5.12 -12.26 -0.62
CA ARG A 140 5.49 -12.28 0.80
C ARG A 140 5.79 -10.86 1.25
N ILE A 141 5.30 -10.49 2.42
CA ILE A 141 5.60 -9.21 3.07
C ILE A 141 6.63 -9.49 4.16
N ARG A 142 7.76 -8.77 4.13
CA ARG A 142 8.80 -8.90 5.16
C ARG A 142 8.64 -7.90 6.30
N GLY A 143 7.98 -6.78 6.07
CA GLY A 143 7.73 -5.75 7.08
C GLY A 143 6.75 -4.67 6.61
N THR A 144 6.52 -3.68 7.48
CA THR A 144 5.73 -2.48 7.17
C THR A 144 6.57 -1.25 7.48
N ALA A 145 6.47 -0.25 6.62
CA ALA A 145 7.09 1.07 6.75
C ALA A 145 6.03 2.16 6.83
N LEU A 146 6.28 3.25 7.55
CA LEU A 146 5.48 4.49 7.39
C LEU A 146 6.38 5.58 6.82
N TYR A 147 5.85 6.25 5.80
CA TYR A 147 6.53 7.33 5.12
C TYR A 147 5.60 8.55 5.17
N PRO A 148 5.71 9.43 6.19
CA PRO A 148 4.73 10.50 6.38
C PRO A 148 4.47 11.39 5.16
N LYS A 149 5.49 11.61 4.32
CA LYS A 149 5.33 12.34 3.07
C LYS A 149 4.59 11.54 2.00
N ALA A 150 4.83 10.23 1.89
CA ALA A 150 4.14 9.38 0.94
C ALA A 150 2.68 9.12 1.36
N SER A 151 2.41 9.08 2.67
CA SER A 151 1.05 8.92 3.22
C SER A 151 0.11 10.09 2.89
N LEU A 152 0.61 11.16 2.26
CA LEU A 152 -0.21 12.26 1.74
C LEU A 152 -0.81 11.96 0.35
N LEU A 153 -0.30 10.95 -0.36
CA LEU A 153 -0.76 10.59 -1.70
C LEU A 153 -2.06 9.82 -1.61
N ASN A 154 -3.14 10.43 -2.10
CA ASN A 154 -4.47 9.84 -2.08
C ASN A 154 -4.63 8.68 -3.07
N HIS A 155 -5.72 7.93 -2.88
CA HIS A 155 -6.06 6.80 -3.71
C HIS A 155 -6.82 7.19 -4.98
N GLU A 156 -6.41 6.65 -6.11
CA GLU A 156 -7.28 6.46 -7.28
C GLU A 156 -7.12 5.06 -7.88
N CYS A 157 -8.18 4.56 -8.52
CA CYS A 157 -8.16 3.26 -9.21
C CYS A 157 -7.48 3.29 -10.58
N LEU A 158 -7.23 4.50 -11.11
CA LEU A 158 -6.37 4.81 -12.27
C LEU A 158 -5.30 5.82 -11.83
N PRO A 159 -4.34 5.39 -11.00
CA PRO A 159 -3.39 6.31 -10.39
C PRO A 159 -2.44 6.92 -11.41
N ASN A 160 -1.89 8.09 -11.12
CA ASN A 160 -0.93 8.74 -12.02
C ASN A 160 0.54 8.54 -11.60
N VAL A 161 0.78 8.04 -10.38
CA VAL A 161 2.10 7.59 -9.90
C VAL A 161 2.07 6.16 -9.38
N ALA A 162 3.20 5.47 -9.52
CA ALA A 162 3.42 4.16 -8.92
C ALA A 162 4.63 4.16 -7.99
N ARG A 163 4.47 3.52 -6.84
CA ARG A 163 5.56 3.24 -5.91
C ARG A 163 6.53 2.25 -6.53
N VAL A 164 7.82 2.54 -6.38
CA VAL A 164 8.94 1.64 -6.66
C VAL A 164 9.84 1.64 -5.43
N ASP A 165 10.19 0.45 -4.94
CA ASP A 165 11.18 0.27 -3.88
C ASP A 165 12.30 -0.66 -4.32
N ASN A 166 13.53 -0.23 -4.04
CA ASN A 166 14.75 -0.92 -4.44
C ASN A 166 15.53 -1.38 -3.19
N PHE A 167 14.82 -1.88 -2.19
CA PHE A 167 15.42 -2.25 -0.90
C PHE A 167 16.40 -3.42 -0.99
N ASP A 168 16.33 -4.22 -2.05
CA ASP A 168 17.19 -5.38 -2.29
C ASP A 168 18.31 -5.09 -3.32
N GLU A 169 18.35 -3.90 -3.91
CA GLU A 169 19.46 -3.49 -4.76
C GLU A 169 20.67 -3.17 -3.87
N ALA A 170 21.77 -3.89 -4.08
CA ALA A 170 23.01 -3.68 -3.36
C ALA A 170 23.70 -2.39 -3.84
N ASP A 171 23.39 -1.26 -3.21
CA ASP A 171 24.24 -0.08 -3.30
C ASP A 171 25.36 -0.20 -2.26
N VAL A 172 26.59 -0.38 -2.74
CA VAL A 172 27.81 -0.42 -1.92
C VAL A 172 28.01 0.86 -1.09
N ASN A 173 27.38 1.97 -1.48
CA ASN A 173 27.42 3.25 -0.77
C ASN A 173 26.19 3.48 0.13
N ALA A 174 25.13 2.68 -0.03
CA ALA A 174 23.90 2.79 0.75
C ALA A 174 23.35 1.39 1.15
N PRO A 175 24.09 0.65 2.01
CA PRO A 175 23.72 -0.71 2.44
C PRO A 175 22.41 -0.80 3.25
N GLU A 176 21.80 0.34 3.57
CA GLU A 176 20.59 0.48 4.39
C GLU A 176 19.48 1.22 3.64
N ASN A 177 19.34 1.01 2.33
CA ASN A 177 18.33 1.70 1.54
C ASN A 177 16.91 1.32 1.97
N THR A 178 16.21 2.25 2.61
CA THR A 178 14.76 2.17 2.88
C THR A 178 14.00 3.28 2.16
N ALA A 179 14.54 3.84 1.07
CA ALA A 179 13.86 4.87 0.31
C ALA A 179 12.78 4.26 -0.61
N VAL A 180 11.61 4.88 -0.64
CA VAL A 180 10.59 4.63 -1.66
C VAL A 180 10.64 5.76 -2.68
N HIS A 181 10.45 5.40 -3.94
CA HIS A 181 10.33 6.33 -5.04
C HIS A 181 8.93 6.25 -5.63
N PHE A 182 8.40 7.38 -6.07
CA PHE A 182 7.16 7.44 -6.84
C PHE A 182 7.52 7.89 -8.25
N LYS A 183 7.14 7.08 -9.23
CA LYS A 183 7.38 7.37 -10.64
C LYS A 183 6.05 7.66 -11.32
N ALA A 184 6.02 8.73 -12.11
CA ALA A 184 4.88 9.05 -12.96
C ALA A 184 4.66 7.95 -14.00
N LEU A 185 3.42 7.54 -14.19
CA LEU A 185 3.03 6.54 -15.20
C LEU A 185 2.87 7.16 -16.58
N HIS A 186 2.46 8.42 -16.64
CA HIS A 186 2.31 9.23 -17.84
C HIS A 186 2.69 10.69 -17.54
N ASN A 187 2.55 11.57 -18.53
CA ASN A 187 2.77 12.99 -18.33
C ASN A 187 1.76 13.55 -17.32
N LEU A 188 2.24 14.38 -16.39
CA LEU A 188 1.45 15.00 -15.33
C LEU A 188 1.39 16.52 -15.55
N PRO A 189 0.23 17.06 -15.97
CA PRO A 189 -0.04 18.49 -15.98
C PRO A 189 0.28 19.20 -14.67
N ALA A 190 0.70 20.47 -14.76
CA ALA A 190 0.92 21.28 -13.58
C ALA A 190 -0.40 21.55 -12.84
N GLY A 191 -0.40 21.32 -11.52
CA GLY A 191 -1.58 21.50 -10.67
C GLY A 191 -2.43 20.24 -10.50
N GLU A 192 -2.12 19.14 -11.20
CA GLU A 192 -2.75 17.85 -10.96
C GLU A 192 -2.27 17.24 -9.63
N GLU A 193 -3.20 16.63 -8.89
CA GLU A 193 -2.88 15.88 -7.68
C GLU A 193 -2.10 14.61 -8.02
N PHE A 194 -1.13 14.22 -7.20
CA PHE A 194 -0.49 12.91 -7.35
C PHE A 194 -1.30 11.84 -6.62
N THR A 195 -1.71 10.82 -7.35
CA THR A 195 -2.55 9.73 -6.85
C THR A 195 -1.87 8.38 -7.06
N GLN A 196 -2.03 7.48 -6.09
CA GLN A 196 -1.50 6.12 -6.13
C GLN A 196 -2.63 5.09 -5.96
N SER A 197 -2.40 3.84 -6.35
CA SER A 197 -3.33 2.77 -5.99
C SER A 197 -2.92 2.13 -4.67
N TYR A 198 -3.83 2.06 -3.69
CA TYR A 198 -3.58 1.41 -2.39
C TYR A 198 -3.57 -0.12 -2.48
N PHE A 199 -4.11 -0.66 -3.57
CA PHE A 199 -4.23 -2.09 -3.83
C PHE A 199 -4.00 -2.38 -5.32
N PRO A 200 -3.90 -3.66 -5.72
CA PRO A 200 -3.68 -3.99 -7.12
C PRO A 200 -4.79 -3.49 -8.06
N MET A 201 -4.41 -2.90 -9.20
CA MET A 201 -5.35 -2.19 -10.09
C MET A 201 -6.36 -3.11 -10.79
N HIS A 202 -6.07 -4.39 -10.99
CA HIS A 202 -7.01 -5.35 -11.62
C HIS A 202 -8.11 -5.86 -10.65
N THR A 203 -8.19 -5.33 -9.43
CA THR A 203 -9.24 -5.70 -8.46
C THR A 203 -10.61 -5.21 -8.97
N SER A 204 -11.69 -5.99 -8.78
CA SER A 204 -13.05 -5.64 -9.22
C SER A 204 -13.67 -4.47 -8.44
N TYR A 205 -14.65 -3.78 -9.03
CA TYR A 205 -15.29 -2.59 -8.45
C TYR A 205 -15.74 -2.79 -7.00
N HIS A 206 -16.56 -3.81 -6.76
CA HIS A 206 -17.13 -4.09 -5.44
C HIS A 206 -16.04 -4.36 -4.39
N VAL A 207 -15.00 -5.12 -4.75
CA VAL A 207 -13.89 -5.41 -3.85
C VAL A 207 -13.07 -4.16 -3.55
N ARG A 208 -12.86 -3.28 -4.54
CA ARG A 208 -12.18 -1.98 -4.33
C ARG A 208 -12.98 -1.09 -3.38
N GLN A 209 -14.29 -0.91 -3.62
CA GLN A 209 -15.15 -0.09 -2.75
C GLN A 209 -15.22 -0.64 -1.32
N GLN A 210 -15.42 -1.95 -1.17
CA GLN A 210 -15.42 -2.59 0.14
C GLN A 210 -14.08 -2.37 0.85
N ARG A 211 -12.95 -2.53 0.15
CA ARG A 211 -11.63 -2.31 0.74
C ARG A 211 -11.41 -0.84 1.15
N CYS A 212 -11.82 0.12 0.32
CA CYS A 212 -11.77 1.54 0.66
C CYS A 212 -12.58 1.83 1.95
N GLN A 213 -13.76 1.25 2.07
CA GLN A 213 -14.63 1.43 3.23
C GLN A 213 -14.07 0.75 4.49
N ASP A 214 -13.73 -0.54 4.38
CA ASP A 214 -13.36 -1.38 5.52
C ASP A 214 -11.97 -1.01 6.08
N GLN A 215 -11.00 -0.69 5.20
CA GLN A 215 -9.61 -0.42 5.61
C GLN A 215 -9.32 1.06 5.79
N TYR A 216 -9.95 1.94 5.00
CA TYR A 216 -9.59 3.36 4.96
C TYR A 216 -10.74 4.30 5.34
N GLY A 217 -11.97 3.79 5.51
CA GLY A 217 -13.13 4.56 5.93
C GLY A 217 -13.65 5.56 4.89
N PHE A 218 -13.41 5.34 3.59
CA PHE A 218 -13.93 6.20 2.51
C PHE A 218 -14.52 5.39 1.35
N ALA A 219 -15.36 6.04 0.53
CA ALA A 219 -15.83 5.50 -0.76
C ALA A 219 -15.08 6.18 -1.91
N CYS A 220 -14.55 5.40 -2.85
CA CYS A 220 -13.75 5.92 -3.95
C CYS A 220 -14.66 6.44 -5.07
N ASN A 221 -14.57 7.73 -5.39
CA ASN A 221 -15.35 8.40 -6.44
C ASN A 221 -14.49 8.82 -7.64
N CYS A 222 -13.38 8.13 -7.89
CA CYS A 222 -12.50 8.42 -9.04
C CYS A 222 -13.21 8.13 -10.38
N PRO A 223 -12.71 8.66 -11.51
CA PRO A 223 -13.35 8.51 -12.82
C PRO A 223 -13.67 7.07 -13.22
N ARG A 224 -12.79 6.11 -12.89
CA ARG A 224 -13.03 4.68 -13.09
C ARG A 224 -14.14 4.11 -12.21
N CYS A 225 -14.18 4.48 -10.93
CA CYS A 225 -15.24 4.00 -10.05
C CYS A 225 -16.60 4.57 -10.44
N LYS A 226 -16.65 5.82 -10.92
CA LYS A 226 -17.88 6.39 -11.48
C LYS A 226 -18.33 5.59 -12.68
N GLU A 227 -17.44 5.27 -13.63
CA GLU A 227 -17.79 4.49 -14.80
C GLU A 227 -18.24 3.07 -14.45
N GLU A 228 -17.43 2.30 -13.71
CA GLU A 228 -17.76 0.91 -13.37
C GLU A 228 -19.01 0.80 -12.47
N SER A 229 -19.44 1.88 -11.81
CA SER A 229 -20.69 1.87 -11.03
C SER A 229 -21.97 1.84 -11.86
N THR A 230 -21.90 2.12 -13.17
CA THR A 230 -23.04 1.95 -14.09
C THR A 230 -23.04 0.61 -14.81
N TRP A 231 -22.01 -0.22 -14.59
CA TRP A 231 -22.02 -1.56 -15.14
C TRP A 231 -23.03 -2.42 -14.38
N PRO A 232 -23.70 -3.39 -15.04
CA PRO A 232 -24.57 -4.33 -14.36
C PRO A 232 -23.77 -5.05 -13.27
N SER A 233 -24.35 -5.24 -12.09
CA SER A 233 -23.73 -6.15 -11.12
C SER A 233 -23.74 -7.57 -11.66
N ASP A 234 -22.78 -8.41 -11.26
CA ASP A 234 -22.76 -9.83 -11.64
C ASP A 234 -24.11 -10.54 -11.36
N ASP A 235 -24.80 -10.17 -10.26
CA ASP A 235 -26.13 -10.67 -9.90
C ASP A 235 -27.29 -10.20 -10.82
N GLU A 236 -27.11 -9.07 -11.51
CA GLU A 236 -28.10 -8.56 -12.47
C GLU A 236 -27.77 -9.00 -13.90
N ALA A 237 -26.47 -9.12 -14.24
CA ALA A 237 -26.04 -9.77 -15.47
C ALA A 237 -26.62 -11.17 -15.59
N ASP A 238 -26.59 -11.99 -14.53
CA ASP A 238 -27.14 -13.36 -14.52
C ASP A 238 -28.68 -13.44 -14.59
N ASN A 239 -29.39 -12.31 -14.45
CA ASN A 239 -30.86 -12.26 -14.36
C ASN A 239 -31.53 -11.46 -15.49
N LEU A 240 -30.73 -10.90 -16.40
CA LEU A 240 -31.18 -10.28 -17.66
C LEU A 240 -31.43 -11.38 -18.69
N GLY A 241 -32.54 -11.29 -19.43
CA GLY A 241 -32.78 -12.21 -20.55
C GLY A 241 -31.76 -12.00 -21.69
N ASP A 242 -31.49 -13.02 -22.51
CA ASP A 242 -30.49 -12.97 -23.59
C ASP A 242 -30.58 -11.72 -24.49
N GLU A 243 -31.79 -11.18 -24.71
CA GLU A 243 -32.02 -9.95 -25.48
C GLU A 243 -31.60 -8.68 -24.73
N GLU A 244 -31.85 -8.62 -23.41
CA GLU A 244 -31.47 -7.49 -22.55
C GLU A 244 -29.97 -7.50 -22.24
N GLN A 245 -29.36 -8.69 -22.10
CA GLN A 245 -27.91 -8.86 -22.01
C GLN A 245 -27.21 -8.32 -23.26
N MET A 246 -27.69 -8.69 -24.45
CA MET A 246 -27.14 -8.18 -25.71
C MET A 246 -27.34 -6.67 -25.86
N GLU A 247 -28.45 -6.08 -25.41
CA GLU A 247 -28.62 -4.62 -25.45
C GLU A 247 -27.63 -3.91 -24.51
N VAL A 248 -27.41 -4.42 -23.30
CA VAL A 248 -26.48 -3.82 -22.33
C VAL A 248 -25.02 -3.94 -22.78
N GLU A 249 -24.60 -5.09 -23.31
CA GLU A 249 -23.25 -5.28 -23.88
C GLU A 249 -23.06 -4.43 -25.14
N ARG A 250 -24.10 -4.30 -25.96
CA ARG A 250 -24.06 -3.46 -27.16
C ARG A 250 -24.09 -1.99 -26.82
N GLU A 251 -24.75 -1.56 -25.74
CA GLU A 251 -24.69 -0.19 -25.23
C GLU A 251 -23.32 0.10 -24.61
N ALA A 252 -22.77 -0.80 -23.78
CA ALA A 252 -21.42 -0.69 -23.24
C ALA A 252 -20.32 -0.68 -24.33
N GLY A 253 -20.51 -1.45 -25.42
CA GLY A 253 -19.63 -1.48 -26.58
C GLY A 253 -19.92 -0.42 -27.66
N SER A 254 -21.06 0.28 -27.60
CA SER A 254 -21.51 1.30 -28.57
C SER A 254 -21.75 2.67 -27.92
N MET A 255 -21.05 3.01 -26.83
CA MET A 255 -21.01 4.39 -26.30
C MET A 255 -20.09 5.33 -27.12
N GLY A 256 -19.74 4.94 -28.34
CA GLY A 256 -19.27 5.88 -29.35
C GLY A 256 -20.44 6.67 -29.92
N GLU A 257 -20.60 7.91 -29.42
CA GLU A 257 -21.48 8.99 -29.90
C GLU A 257 -22.73 9.23 -29.01
N GLU A 258 -22.67 10.37 -28.29
CA GLU A 258 -23.73 11.02 -27.49
C GLU A 258 -23.87 10.64 -26.00
N ALA A 259 -22.75 10.56 -25.27
CA ALA A 259 -22.77 10.86 -23.83
C ALA A 259 -22.59 12.37 -23.63
N GLU A 260 -23.52 13.04 -22.94
CA GLU A 260 -23.24 14.33 -22.32
C GLU A 260 -21.93 14.18 -21.52
N GLN A 261 -20.90 14.98 -21.85
CA GLN A 261 -19.61 14.93 -21.16
C GLN A 261 -19.80 15.32 -19.69
N ASP A 262 -20.14 14.34 -18.86
CA ASP A 262 -19.78 14.38 -17.45
C ASP A 262 -18.25 14.21 -17.43
N GLY A 263 -17.54 15.33 -17.49
CA GLY A 263 -16.07 15.41 -17.56
C GLY A 263 -15.33 14.83 -16.34
N ASP A 264 -16.04 14.04 -15.54
CA ASP A 264 -15.62 13.43 -14.29
C ASP A 264 -15.65 11.89 -14.35
N ARG A 265 -16.16 11.28 -15.45
CA ARG A 265 -16.13 9.82 -15.69
C ARG A 265 -15.05 9.45 -16.71
N ALA A 266 -14.43 8.28 -16.54
CA ALA A 266 -13.49 7.75 -17.51
C ALA A 266 -14.22 6.95 -18.60
N ASP A 267 -13.79 7.08 -19.84
CA ASP A 267 -14.25 6.23 -20.93
C ASP A 267 -13.88 4.75 -20.68
N ALA A 268 -14.79 3.83 -20.98
CA ALA A 268 -14.60 2.40 -20.74
C ALA A 268 -13.39 1.84 -21.53
N GLY A 269 -13.22 2.25 -22.79
CA GLY A 269 -12.07 1.90 -23.61
C GLY A 269 -10.76 2.44 -23.03
N TYR A 270 -10.76 3.68 -22.51
CA TYR A 270 -9.63 4.23 -21.79
C TYR A 270 -9.26 3.41 -20.55
N ILE A 271 -10.24 2.96 -19.75
CA ILE A 271 -9.99 2.10 -18.58
C ILE A 271 -9.29 0.81 -19.00
N GLN A 272 -9.80 0.12 -20.03
CA GLN A 272 -9.21 -1.12 -20.53
C GLN A 272 -7.77 -0.91 -21.01
N VAL A 273 -7.54 0.10 -21.84
CA VAL A 273 -6.20 0.44 -22.35
C VAL A 273 -5.24 0.79 -21.21
N PHE A 274 -5.70 1.55 -20.22
CA PHE A 274 -4.90 1.90 -19.05
C PHE A 274 -4.51 0.65 -18.25
N LEU A 275 -5.47 -0.22 -17.94
CA LEU A 275 -5.20 -1.45 -17.19
C LEU A 275 -4.27 -2.37 -17.98
N LEU A 276 -4.50 -2.55 -19.27
CA LEU A 276 -3.62 -3.34 -20.12
C LEU A 276 -2.20 -2.77 -20.12
N LYS A 277 -2.03 -1.44 -20.17
CA LYS A 277 -0.72 -0.76 -20.22
C LYS A 277 0.03 -0.76 -18.88
N TYR A 278 -0.67 -0.66 -17.76
CA TYR A 278 -0.04 -0.45 -16.46
C TYR A 278 -0.19 -1.62 -15.47
N VAL A 279 -1.01 -2.63 -15.74
CA VAL A 279 -1.02 -3.89 -14.98
C VAL A 279 0.05 -4.84 -15.52
N CYS A 280 0.75 -5.52 -14.61
CA CYS A 280 1.73 -6.54 -14.99
C CYS A 280 1.05 -7.74 -15.69
N PRO A 281 1.55 -8.21 -16.84
CA PRO A 281 0.95 -9.34 -17.56
C PRO A 281 1.30 -10.71 -16.97
N GLN A 282 2.21 -10.78 -15.99
CA GLN A 282 2.59 -12.06 -15.37
C GLN A 282 1.46 -12.58 -14.48
N THR A 283 1.10 -13.85 -14.63
CA THR A 283 0.10 -14.53 -13.79
C THR A 283 0.47 -14.39 -12.31
N ASP A 284 -0.53 -14.09 -11.47
CA ASP A 284 -0.39 -13.82 -10.03
C ASP A 284 0.58 -12.68 -9.67
N CYS A 285 1.01 -11.88 -10.66
CA CYS A 285 1.76 -10.67 -10.41
C CYS A 285 0.81 -9.49 -10.27
N PHE A 286 0.70 -9.01 -9.04
CA PHE A 286 -0.12 -7.85 -8.69
C PHE A 286 0.62 -6.52 -8.78
N GLY A 287 1.65 -6.47 -9.64
CA GLY A 287 2.52 -5.31 -9.81
C GLY A 287 2.01 -4.33 -10.87
N THR A 288 2.59 -3.13 -10.83
CA THR A 288 2.36 -2.06 -11.80
C THR A 288 3.55 -1.98 -12.75
N MET A 289 3.28 -1.90 -14.05
CA MET A 289 4.27 -1.63 -15.08
C MET A 289 4.62 -0.14 -15.04
N VAL A 290 5.87 0.19 -14.73
CA VAL A 290 6.33 1.56 -14.55
C VAL A 290 7.36 1.90 -15.63
N PRO A 291 7.29 3.06 -16.29
CA PRO A 291 8.30 3.43 -17.27
C PRO A 291 9.67 3.58 -16.56
N ILE A 292 10.75 3.06 -17.18
CA ILE A 292 12.10 3.12 -16.59
C ILE A 292 12.50 4.57 -16.30
N GLN A 293 12.19 5.45 -17.26
CA GLN A 293 12.32 6.90 -17.21
C GLN A 293 11.09 7.55 -17.84
N ALA A 294 10.81 8.81 -17.51
CA ALA A 294 9.68 9.53 -18.08
C ALA A 294 9.73 9.50 -19.63
N GLY A 295 8.62 9.13 -20.27
CA GLY A 295 8.52 9.00 -21.73
C GLY A 295 9.17 7.76 -22.34
N SER A 296 9.68 6.82 -21.53
CA SER A 296 10.26 5.55 -22.01
C SER A 296 9.20 4.67 -22.67
N SER A 297 9.56 4.08 -23.82
CA SER A 297 8.79 2.98 -24.44
C SER A 297 9.01 1.62 -23.76
N LEU A 298 9.90 1.56 -22.77
CA LEU A 298 10.18 0.36 -21.97
C LEU A 298 9.70 0.56 -20.54
N HIS A 299 8.81 -0.35 -20.11
CA HIS A 299 8.25 -0.40 -18.77
C HIS A 299 8.77 -1.63 -18.02
N VAL A 300 8.93 -1.49 -16.70
CA VAL A 300 9.36 -2.55 -15.79
C VAL A 300 8.34 -2.70 -14.67
N CYS A 301 7.96 -3.93 -14.37
CA CYS A 301 7.08 -4.22 -13.24
C CYS A 301 7.78 -3.87 -11.92
N ASN A 302 7.15 -3.06 -11.09
CA ASN A 302 7.63 -2.71 -9.74
C ASN A 302 7.61 -3.87 -8.73
N MET A 303 7.17 -5.06 -9.14
CA MET A 303 7.04 -6.24 -8.30
C MET A 303 7.95 -7.39 -8.75
N CYS A 304 7.78 -7.88 -9.98
CA CYS A 304 8.56 -9.01 -10.49
C CYS A 304 9.75 -8.60 -11.36
N GLY A 305 9.88 -7.32 -11.72
CA GLY A 305 10.94 -6.84 -12.59
C GLY A 305 10.81 -7.27 -14.06
N CYS A 306 9.68 -7.88 -14.48
CA CYS A 306 9.48 -8.18 -15.90
C CYS A 306 9.41 -6.88 -16.72
N HIS A 307 9.79 -6.99 -17.99
CA HIS A 307 9.86 -5.85 -18.89
C HIS A 307 8.77 -5.96 -19.95
N ARG A 308 8.19 -4.82 -20.36
CA ARG A 308 7.32 -4.73 -21.53
C ARG A 308 7.65 -3.50 -22.35
N THR A 309 7.83 -3.71 -23.65
CA THR A 309 8.03 -2.65 -24.64
C THR A 309 6.68 -2.14 -25.15
N GLU A 310 6.66 -0.93 -25.70
CA GLU A 310 5.48 -0.37 -26.36
C GLU A 310 5.01 -1.28 -27.51
N VAL A 311 5.93 -1.92 -28.25
CA VAL A 311 5.58 -2.87 -29.33
C VAL A 311 4.84 -4.08 -28.80
N GLN A 312 5.29 -4.64 -27.67
CA GLN A 312 4.59 -5.76 -27.03
C GLN A 312 3.23 -5.34 -26.51
N PHE A 313 3.14 -4.16 -25.88
CA PHE A 313 1.86 -3.61 -25.43
C PHE A 313 0.85 -3.43 -26.57
N LEU A 314 1.28 -2.90 -27.72
CA LEU A 314 0.41 -2.76 -28.89
C LEU A 314 -0.05 -4.12 -29.44
N ALA A 315 0.84 -5.12 -29.45
CA ALA A 315 0.47 -6.48 -29.84
C ALA A 315 -0.53 -7.11 -28.85
N ASP A 316 -0.35 -6.90 -27.54
CA ASP A 316 -1.31 -7.34 -26.51
C ASP A 316 -2.68 -6.66 -26.71
N LEU A 317 -2.69 -5.38 -27.10
CA LEU A 317 -3.91 -4.60 -27.34
C LEU A 317 -4.66 -5.11 -28.58
N GLU A 318 -3.94 -5.37 -29.67
CA GLU A 318 -4.52 -5.97 -30.89
C GLU A 318 -5.09 -7.37 -30.60
N ALA A 319 -4.41 -8.18 -29.79
CA ALA A 319 -4.90 -9.49 -29.39
C ALA A 319 -6.19 -9.39 -28.56
N ALA A 320 -6.23 -8.50 -27.55
CA ALA A 320 -7.41 -8.29 -26.73
C ALA A 320 -8.63 -7.84 -27.55
N HIS A 321 -8.43 -6.95 -28.53
CA HIS A 321 -9.50 -6.51 -29.43
C HIS A 321 -10.04 -7.65 -30.30
N ASN A 322 -9.16 -8.54 -30.78
CA ASN A 322 -9.57 -9.70 -31.56
C ASN A 322 -10.33 -10.72 -30.72
N ASP A 323 -9.94 -10.93 -29.46
CA ASP A 323 -10.63 -11.83 -28.54
C ASP A 323 -12.05 -11.34 -28.21
N GLU A 324 -12.22 -10.03 -27.98
CA GLU A 324 -13.54 -9.41 -27.81
C GLU A 324 -14.41 -9.54 -29.08
N ALA A 325 -13.82 -9.31 -30.26
CA ALA A 325 -14.52 -9.48 -31.53
C ALA A 325 -14.93 -10.94 -31.79
N MET A 326 -14.14 -11.91 -31.32
CA MET A 326 -14.48 -13.32 -31.39
C MET A 326 -15.54 -13.73 -30.36
N ALA A 327 -15.53 -13.15 -29.16
CA ALA A 327 -16.54 -13.41 -28.14
C ALA A 327 -17.93 -12.88 -28.53
N ALA A 328 -17.98 -11.83 -29.34
CA ALA A 328 -19.22 -11.22 -29.83
C ALA A 328 -19.80 -11.88 -31.11
N ALA A 329 -19.16 -12.93 -31.67
CA ALA A 329 -19.51 -13.57 -32.94
C ALA A 329 -20.04 -15.00 -32.77
#